data_AF-Q1WQW5-F1
#
_entry.id   AF-Q1WQW5-F1
#
_cell.length_a   1.000
_cell.length_b   1.000
_cell.length_c   1.000
_cell.angle_alpha   90.00
_cell.angle_beta   90.00
_cell.angle_gamma   90.00
#
_symmetry.space_group_name_H-M   'P 1'
#
loop_
_entity.id
_entity.type
_entity.pdbx_description
1 polymer ?
#
loop_
_entity_poly.entity_id
_entity_poly.type
_entity_poly.pdbx_seq_one_letter_code
_entity_poly.pdbx_strand_id
1 'polypeptide(L)'
;MIFVNKSLKNVLIAGTASGIISGLVKLGWENIMPPRTPERDEVNPPQTFLQQLGVPAEITQSTYKYSGHRMPWASFLIHFGFSVTFATTYALALEKKMNWLTKKQGIPFGVAMWIAFHLVIMPAMKTIPSAKRQPLEEHLSEVLGHIFWMYTNHEVAKEILDRLDK
;
A
#
# COMPACT_ATOMS: atom_id res chain seq x y z
N MET A 1 24.44 -8.51 24.12
CA MET A 1 23.02 -8.26 23.77
C MET A 1 22.70 -6.82 24.21
N ILE A 2 21.88 -6.04 23.49
CA ILE A 2 21.56 -4.60 23.70
C ILE A 2 22.35 -3.59 22.81
N PHE A 3 22.49 -3.85 21.50
CA PHE A 3 22.80 -2.79 20.51
C PHE A 3 21.90 -2.82 19.26
N VAL A 4 20.88 -3.67 19.25
CA VAL A 4 19.88 -3.75 18.16
C VAL A 4 18.85 -2.59 18.24
N ASN A 5 18.88 -1.72 19.26
CA ASN A 5 17.62 -1.30 19.87
C ASN A 5 17.08 0.12 19.54
N LYS A 6 17.89 1.14 19.22
CA LYS A 6 17.34 2.50 18.93
C LYS A 6 16.89 2.63 17.46
N SER A 7 17.77 2.28 16.53
CA SER A 7 17.52 2.38 15.06
C SER A 7 16.33 1.52 14.60
N LEU A 8 16.26 0.25 15.04
CA LEU A 8 15.15 -0.63 14.64
C LEU A 8 13.81 -0.17 15.22
N LYS A 9 13.78 0.28 16.48
CA LYS A 9 12.58 0.83 17.10
C LYS A 9 12.10 2.07 16.35
N ASN A 10 13.01 2.99 16.02
CA ASN A 10 12.69 4.21 15.26
C ASN A 10 12.12 3.88 13.87
N VAL A 11 12.73 2.92 13.17
CA VAL A 11 12.23 2.40 11.88
C VAL A 11 10.83 1.82 12.00
N LEU A 12 10.55 1.01 13.03
CA LEU A 12 9.22 0.42 13.23
C LEU A 12 8.17 1.50 13.51
N ILE A 13 8.50 2.51 14.32
CA ILE A 13 7.60 3.63 14.61
C ILE A 13 7.33 4.44 13.34
N ALA A 14 8.39 4.86 12.64
CA ALA A 14 8.29 5.66 11.42
C ALA A 14 7.51 4.91 10.33
N GLY A 15 7.87 3.65 10.07
CA GLY A 15 7.24 2.81 9.05
C GLY A 15 5.78 2.49 9.32
N THR A 16 5.43 2.22 10.58
CA THR A 16 4.02 1.96 10.95
C THR A 16 3.18 3.22 10.78
N ALA A 17 3.64 4.36 11.31
CA ALA A 17 2.91 5.62 11.22
C ALA A 17 2.79 6.09 9.77
N SER A 18 3.89 6.08 9.01
CA SER A 18 3.89 6.49 7.61
C SER A 18 3.07 5.55 6.74
N GLY A 19 3.09 4.23 7.00
CA GLY A 19 2.29 3.24 6.29
C GLY A 19 0.80 3.40 6.52
N ILE A 20 0.36 3.72 7.74
CA ILE A 20 -1.05 4.01 8.02
C ILE A 20 -1.48 5.30 7.32
N ILE A 21 -0.72 6.39 7.49
CA ILE A 21 -1.09 7.70 6.92
C ILE A 21 -1.09 7.66 5.39
N SER A 22 -0.06 7.10 4.78
CA SER A 22 0.01 6.95 3.33
C SER A 22 -1.05 5.98 2.79
N GLY A 23 -1.35 4.90 3.52
CA GLY A 23 -2.44 3.98 3.16
C GLY A 23 -3.80 4.69 3.10
N LEU A 24 -4.06 5.62 4.04
CA LEU A 24 -5.26 6.47 3.99
C LEU A 24 -5.26 7.39 2.76
N VAL A 25 -4.11 7.95 2.38
CA VAL A 25 -3.99 8.75 1.15
C VAL A 25 -4.29 7.91 -0.10
N LYS A 26 -3.76 6.67 -0.18
CA LYS A 26 -4.04 5.75 -1.29
C LYS A 26 -5.53 5.40 -1.37
N LEU A 27 -6.17 5.08 -0.25
CA LEU A 27 -7.61 4.82 -0.20
C LEU A 27 -8.44 6.06 -0.58
N GLY A 28 -8.05 7.24 -0.08
CA GLY A 28 -8.69 8.51 -0.45
C GLY A 28 -8.56 8.83 -1.92
N TRP A 29 -7.40 8.55 -2.52
CA TRP A 29 -7.15 8.70 -3.95
C TRP A 29 -8.10 7.84 -4.79
N GLU A 30 -8.30 6.59 -4.40
CA GLU A 30 -9.19 5.66 -5.12
C GLU A 30 -10.67 6.05 -5.02
N ASN A 31 -11.08 6.82 -4.00
CA ASN A 31 -12.42 7.41 -3.96
C ASN A 31 -12.61 8.56 -4.97
N ILE A 32 -11.53 9.27 -5.32
CA ILE A 32 -11.56 10.37 -6.30
C ILE A 32 -11.40 9.82 -7.73
N MET A 33 -10.51 8.85 -7.89
CA MET A 33 -10.21 8.19 -9.16
C MET A 33 -10.29 6.67 -8.98
N PRO A 34 -11.49 6.07 -8.99
CA PRO A 34 -11.64 4.63 -8.82
C PRO A 34 -10.92 3.87 -9.96
N PRO A 35 -10.08 2.88 -9.63
CA PRO A 35 -9.32 2.13 -10.66
C PRO A 35 -10.19 1.16 -11.44
N ARG A 36 -11.40 0.84 -10.95
CA ARG A 36 -12.27 -0.23 -11.47
C ARG A 36 -13.72 0.23 -11.50
N THR A 37 -14.50 -0.42 -12.38
CA THR A 37 -15.96 -0.27 -12.38
C THR A 37 -16.56 -0.92 -11.13
N PRO A 38 -17.76 -0.50 -10.68
CA PRO A 38 -18.40 -1.11 -9.52
C PRO A 38 -18.50 -2.63 -9.60
N GLU A 39 -18.89 -3.18 -10.77
CA GLU A 39 -19.00 -4.63 -11.00
C GLU A 39 -17.65 -5.35 -10.83
N ARG A 40 -16.54 -4.74 -11.26
CA ARG A 40 -15.19 -5.30 -11.09
C ARG A 40 -14.64 -5.14 -9.68
N ASP A 41 -15.23 -4.26 -8.87
CA ASP A 41 -14.79 -3.96 -7.51
C ASP A 41 -15.65 -4.64 -6.44
N GLU A 42 -16.72 -5.34 -6.82
CA GLU A 42 -17.55 -6.18 -5.92
C GLU A 42 -16.69 -7.19 -5.14
N VAL A 43 -15.70 -7.78 -5.82
CA VAL A 43 -14.64 -8.58 -5.21
C VAL A 43 -13.30 -7.98 -5.59
N ASN A 44 -12.80 -7.09 -4.76
CA ASN A 44 -11.55 -6.37 -5.03
C ASN A 44 -10.32 -7.30 -5.02
N PRO A 45 -9.17 -6.85 -5.56
CA PRO A 45 -7.97 -7.69 -5.66
C PRO A 45 -7.48 -8.26 -4.32
N PRO A 46 -7.48 -7.54 -3.18
CA PRO A 46 -7.16 -8.14 -1.88
C PRO A 46 -8.05 -9.30 -1.48
N GLN A 47 -9.36 -9.19 -1.70
CA GLN A 47 -10.31 -10.27 -1.41
C GLN A 47 -10.06 -11.46 -2.31
N THR A 48 -9.89 -11.22 -3.61
CA THR A 48 -9.55 -12.25 -4.60
C THR A 48 -8.25 -12.97 -4.21
N PHE A 49 -7.21 -12.23 -3.80
CA PHE A 49 -5.94 -12.79 -3.35
C PHE A 49 -6.10 -13.70 -2.14
N LEU A 50 -6.85 -13.26 -1.11
CA LEU A 50 -7.12 -14.10 0.05
C LEU A 50 -7.92 -15.37 -0.31
N GLN A 51 -8.88 -15.26 -1.23
CA GLN A 51 -9.62 -16.43 -1.72
C GLN A 51 -8.72 -17.40 -2.49
N GLN A 52 -7.75 -16.90 -3.27
CA GLN A 52 -6.73 -17.72 -3.92
C GLN A 52 -5.85 -18.48 -2.92
N LEU A 53 -5.68 -17.93 -1.70
CA LEU A 53 -4.99 -18.61 -0.59
C LEU A 53 -5.89 -19.56 0.21
N GLY A 54 -7.15 -19.76 -0.22
CA GLY A 54 -8.10 -20.67 0.41
C GLY A 54 -8.93 -20.04 1.54
N VAL A 55 -8.86 -18.72 1.75
CA VAL A 55 -9.74 -18.06 2.72
C VAL A 55 -11.16 -17.96 2.14
N PRO A 56 -12.20 -18.46 2.84
CA PRO A 56 -13.57 -18.45 2.32
C PRO A 56 -14.09 -17.06 1.93
N ALA A 57 -14.95 -17.02 0.91
CA ALA A 57 -15.64 -15.81 0.47
C ALA A 57 -16.43 -15.15 1.62
N GLU A 58 -17.07 -15.97 2.46
CA GLU A 58 -17.81 -15.52 3.65
C GLU A 58 -16.95 -14.68 4.61
N ILE A 59 -15.64 -14.95 4.70
CA ILE A 59 -14.71 -14.18 5.52
C ILE A 59 -14.21 -12.97 4.73
N THR A 60 -13.67 -13.19 3.53
CA THR A 60 -13.03 -12.13 2.72
C THR A 60 -14.00 -11.02 2.30
N GLN A 61 -15.28 -11.34 2.08
CA GLN A 61 -16.33 -10.40 1.71
C GLN A 61 -17.20 -9.96 2.89
N SER A 62 -16.90 -10.43 4.11
CA SER A 62 -17.62 -9.95 5.29
C SER A 62 -17.36 -8.47 5.55
N THR A 63 -18.35 -7.81 6.13
CA THR A 63 -18.33 -6.38 6.40
C THR A 63 -18.74 -6.10 7.85
N TYR A 64 -18.27 -4.99 8.40
CA TYR A 64 -18.88 -4.41 9.60
C TYR A 64 -19.75 -3.21 9.21
N LYS A 65 -20.71 -2.85 10.08
CA LYS A 65 -21.60 -1.71 9.84
C LYS A 65 -21.12 -0.48 10.61
N TYR A 66 -20.99 0.66 9.92
CA TYR A 66 -20.67 1.95 10.55
C TYR A 66 -21.54 3.05 9.92
N SER A 67 -22.30 3.77 10.73
CA SER A 67 -23.22 4.84 10.27
C SER A 67 -24.13 4.43 9.09
N GLY A 68 -24.56 3.17 9.03
CA GLY A 68 -25.38 2.65 7.94
C GLY A 68 -24.60 2.04 6.78
N HIS A 69 -23.31 2.33 6.64
CA HIS A 69 -22.44 1.79 5.60
C HIS A 69 -21.92 0.40 5.95
N ARG A 70 -21.74 -0.45 4.94
CA ARG A 70 -21.05 -1.74 5.05
C ARG A 70 -19.60 -1.56 4.64
N MET A 71 -18.68 -1.86 5.56
CA MET A 71 -17.26 -1.58 5.40
C MET A 71 -16.45 -2.89 5.26
N PRO A 72 -15.67 -3.07 4.18
CA PRO A 72 -14.96 -4.33 3.89
C PRO A 72 -13.66 -4.44 4.68
N TRP A 73 -13.74 -4.90 5.94
CA TRP A 73 -12.58 -4.94 6.84
C TRP A 73 -11.42 -5.79 6.32
N ALA A 74 -11.69 -6.93 5.66
CA ALA A 74 -10.64 -7.80 5.13
C ALA A 74 -9.83 -7.09 4.04
N SER A 75 -10.48 -6.29 3.19
CA SER A 75 -9.81 -5.46 2.19
C SER A 75 -8.94 -4.39 2.84
N PHE A 76 -9.46 -3.71 3.88
CA PHE A 76 -8.66 -2.73 4.62
C PHE A 76 -7.43 -3.35 5.28
N LEU A 77 -7.58 -4.52 5.91
CA LEU A 77 -6.49 -5.21 6.58
C LEU A 77 -5.34 -5.50 5.60
N ILE A 78 -5.65 -5.98 4.40
CA ILE A 78 -4.62 -6.28 3.39
C ILE A 78 -4.02 -5.00 2.81
N HIS A 79 -4.81 -3.98 2.50
CA HIS A 79 -4.28 -2.70 2.00
C HIS A 79 -3.35 -2.03 3.02
N PHE A 80 -3.77 -1.93 4.29
CA PHE A 80 -2.94 -1.34 5.33
C PHE A 80 -1.76 -2.25 5.70
N GLY A 81 -1.94 -3.56 5.73
CA GLY A 81 -0.85 -4.52 5.95
C GLY A 81 0.23 -4.41 4.88
N PHE A 82 -0.17 -4.31 3.61
CA PHE A 82 0.73 -4.02 2.49
C PHE A 82 1.43 -2.68 2.68
N SER A 83 0.67 -1.62 2.93
CA SER A 83 1.20 -0.26 3.09
C SER A 83 2.23 -0.20 4.22
N VAL A 84 1.90 -0.70 5.42
CA VAL A 84 2.80 -0.72 6.58
C VAL A 84 4.05 -1.57 6.32
N THR A 85 3.92 -2.71 5.65
CA THR A 85 5.06 -3.57 5.33
C THR A 85 6.07 -2.82 4.47
N PHE A 86 5.65 -2.27 3.33
CA PHE A 86 6.54 -1.57 2.41
C PHE A 86 6.99 -0.21 2.96
N ALA A 87 6.15 0.48 3.70
CA ALA A 87 6.51 1.71 4.42
C ALA A 87 7.63 1.46 5.43
N THR A 88 7.58 0.35 6.17
CA THR A 88 8.62 -0.03 7.14
C THR A 88 9.91 -0.42 6.45
N THR A 89 9.86 -1.17 5.36
CA THR A 89 11.04 -1.44 4.52
C THR A 89 11.64 -0.15 3.98
N TYR A 90 10.79 0.79 3.56
CA TYR A 90 11.22 2.09 3.06
C TYR A 90 11.81 2.99 4.15
N ALA A 91 11.23 3.01 5.35
CA ALA A 91 11.78 3.69 6.52
C ALA A 91 13.15 3.13 6.90
N LEU A 92 13.34 1.81 6.81
CA LEU A 92 14.66 1.19 6.98
C LEU A 92 15.65 1.69 5.90
N ALA A 93 15.21 1.84 4.65
CA ALA A 93 16.07 2.37 3.59
C ALA A 93 16.45 3.84 3.84
N LEU A 94 15.53 4.66 4.36
CA LEU A 94 15.81 6.04 4.81
C LEU A 94 16.84 6.06 5.95
N GLU A 95 16.60 5.28 7.00
CA GLU A 95 17.49 5.11 8.16
C GLU A 95 18.91 4.70 7.74
N LYS A 96 19.01 3.76 6.79
CA LYS A 96 20.29 3.28 6.24
C LYS A 96 20.88 4.21 5.17
N LYS A 97 20.27 5.37 4.92
CA LYS A 97 20.70 6.38 3.94
C LYS A 97 20.91 5.78 2.53
N MET A 98 20.03 4.87 2.14
CA MET A 98 20.02 4.25 0.81
C MET A 98 19.46 5.23 -0.24
N ASN A 99 20.21 6.30 -0.51
CA ASN A 99 19.77 7.45 -1.30
C ASN A 99 19.28 7.12 -2.71
N TRP A 100 19.67 5.97 -3.28
CA TRP A 100 19.18 5.56 -4.59
C TRP A 100 17.72 5.07 -4.55
N LEU A 101 17.28 4.45 -3.44
CA LEU A 101 15.90 4.01 -3.20
C LEU A 101 14.98 5.16 -2.78
N THR A 102 15.52 6.17 -2.12
CA THR A 102 14.73 7.22 -1.45
C THR A 102 14.69 8.55 -2.20
N LYS A 103 15.27 8.60 -3.41
CA LYS A 103 15.30 9.77 -4.30
C LYS A 103 13.90 10.30 -4.63
N LYS A 104 13.83 11.61 -4.91
CA LYS A 104 12.62 12.30 -5.38
C LYS A 104 11.39 11.95 -4.52
N GLN A 105 11.55 12.05 -3.21
CA GLN A 105 10.46 11.82 -2.26
C GLN A 105 9.79 10.44 -2.40
N GLY A 106 10.55 9.40 -2.75
CA GLY A 106 10.02 8.04 -2.89
C GLY A 106 9.18 7.79 -4.15
N ILE A 107 9.03 8.78 -5.04
CA ILE A 107 8.26 8.63 -6.29
C ILE A 107 8.75 7.44 -7.14
N PRO A 108 10.07 7.25 -7.40
CA PRO A 108 10.53 6.09 -8.16
C PRO A 108 10.19 4.76 -7.51
N PHE A 109 10.20 4.71 -6.17
CA PHE A 109 9.80 3.53 -5.41
C PHE A 109 8.31 3.24 -5.61
N GLY A 110 7.45 4.25 -5.53
CA GLY A 110 6.01 4.09 -5.79
C GLY A 110 5.72 3.57 -7.19
N VAL A 111 6.37 4.15 -8.22
CA VAL A 111 6.23 3.67 -9.60
C VAL A 111 6.73 2.23 -9.75
N ALA A 112 7.85 1.87 -9.11
CA ALA A 112 8.35 0.50 -9.13
C ALA A 112 7.37 -0.48 -8.47
N MET A 113 6.73 -0.08 -7.37
CA MET A 113 5.70 -0.87 -6.68
C MET A 113 4.45 -1.06 -7.54
N TRP A 114 3.99 -0.01 -8.23
CA TRP A 114 2.91 -0.12 -9.20
C TRP A 114 3.26 -1.12 -10.31
N ILE A 115 4.44 -1.00 -10.92
CA ILE A 115 4.88 -1.95 -11.97
C ILE A 115 4.92 -3.37 -11.41
N ALA A 116 5.56 -3.57 -10.27
CA ALA A 116 5.74 -4.88 -9.67
C ALA A 116 4.39 -5.55 -9.38
N PHE A 117 3.45 -4.85 -8.74
CA PHE A 117 2.21 -5.49 -8.29
C PHE A 117 1.10 -5.47 -9.35
N HIS A 118 0.91 -4.37 -10.07
CA HIS A 118 -0.22 -4.20 -10.99
C HIS A 118 0.08 -4.63 -12.41
N LEU A 119 1.36 -4.66 -12.82
CA LEU A 119 1.75 -5.09 -14.17
C LEU A 119 2.37 -6.48 -14.22
N VAL A 120 2.94 -6.97 -13.10
CA VAL A 120 3.68 -8.25 -13.07
C VAL A 120 3.04 -9.26 -12.11
N ILE A 121 3.10 -9.04 -10.80
CA ILE A 121 2.79 -10.05 -9.77
C ILE A 121 1.30 -10.42 -9.79
N MET A 122 0.38 -9.47 -9.58
CA MET A 122 -1.06 -9.80 -9.55
C MET A 122 -1.58 -10.35 -10.89
N PRO A 123 -1.14 -9.83 -12.06
CA PRO A 123 -1.43 -10.46 -13.34
C PRO A 123 -0.91 -11.90 -13.47
N ALA A 124 0.32 -12.18 -13.04
CA ALA A 124 0.91 -13.52 -13.10
C ALA A 124 0.16 -14.51 -12.19
N MET A 125 -0.31 -14.02 -11.04
CA MET A 125 -1.15 -14.76 -10.10
C MET A 125 -2.62 -14.86 -10.55
N LYS A 126 -2.99 -14.22 -11.67
CA LYS A 126 -4.38 -14.11 -12.16
C LYS A 126 -5.34 -13.48 -11.16
N THR A 127 -4.84 -12.69 -10.21
CA THR A 127 -5.64 -11.92 -9.25
C THR A 127 -6.36 -10.76 -9.95
N ILE A 128 -5.71 -10.18 -10.97
CA ILE A 128 -6.30 -9.16 -11.84
C ILE A 128 -6.02 -9.50 -13.32
N PRO A 129 -6.72 -8.87 -14.29
CA PRO A 129 -6.44 -9.06 -15.70
C PRO A 129 -4.99 -8.72 -16.05
N SER A 130 -4.50 -9.28 -17.17
CA SER A 130 -3.18 -8.92 -17.70
C SER A 130 -3.09 -7.43 -17.99
N ALA A 131 -1.91 -6.82 -17.87
CA ALA A 131 -1.71 -5.38 -18.05
C ALA A 131 -2.31 -4.84 -19.36
N LYS A 132 -2.22 -5.61 -20.46
CA LYS A 132 -2.79 -5.25 -21.78
C LYS A 132 -4.32 -5.24 -21.83
N ARG A 133 -4.98 -5.91 -20.87
CA ARG A 133 -6.44 -6.03 -20.76
C ARG A 133 -7.03 -5.13 -19.66
N GLN A 134 -6.19 -4.41 -18.93
CA GLN A 134 -6.64 -3.41 -17.97
C GLN A 134 -6.99 -2.10 -18.72
N PRO A 135 -8.10 -1.42 -18.39
CA PRO A 135 -8.45 -0.12 -18.95
C PRO A 135 -7.39 0.94 -18.66
N LEU A 136 -7.33 2.00 -19.48
CA LEU A 136 -6.39 3.10 -19.27
C LEU A 136 -6.62 3.81 -17.92
N GLU A 137 -7.88 3.94 -17.52
CA GLU A 137 -8.32 4.53 -16.26
C GLU A 137 -7.74 3.78 -15.06
N GLU A 138 -7.65 2.44 -15.15
CA GLU A 138 -7.02 1.61 -14.12
C GLU A 138 -5.53 1.91 -14.02
N HIS A 139 -4.82 1.99 -15.16
CA HIS A 139 -3.40 2.32 -15.18
C HIS A 139 -3.11 3.70 -14.58
N LEU A 140 -3.89 4.71 -14.98
CA LEU A 140 -3.73 6.09 -14.52
C LEU A 140 -4.06 6.25 -13.03
N SER A 141 -5.15 5.65 -12.59
CA SER A 141 -5.52 5.65 -11.16
C SER A 141 -4.43 4.98 -10.33
N GLU A 142 -3.99 3.79 -10.73
CA GLU A 142 -3.03 3.01 -9.94
C GLU A 142 -1.67 3.70 -9.90
N VAL A 143 -1.12 4.14 -11.03
CA VAL A 143 0.22 4.79 -11.05
C VAL A 143 0.24 6.08 -10.24
N LEU A 144 -0.77 6.94 -10.39
CA LEU A 144 -0.84 8.20 -9.65
C LEU A 144 -1.09 7.94 -8.15
N GLY A 145 -1.95 6.98 -7.83
CA GLY A 145 -2.19 6.57 -6.45
C GLY A 145 -0.91 6.08 -5.77
N HIS A 146 -0.09 5.27 -6.46
CA HIS A 146 1.21 4.82 -5.95
C HIS A 146 2.23 5.95 -5.79
N ILE A 147 2.18 6.96 -6.67
CA ILE A 147 3.01 8.18 -6.53
C ILE A 147 2.61 8.96 -5.28
N PHE A 148 1.32 9.26 -5.09
CA PHE A 148 0.86 10.02 -3.92
C PHE A 148 1.02 9.25 -2.61
N TRP A 149 0.78 7.93 -2.64
CA TRP A 149 1.07 7.01 -1.54
C TRP A 149 2.53 7.13 -1.11
N MET A 150 3.48 6.95 -2.03
CA MET A 150 4.89 6.97 -1.66
C MET A 150 5.45 8.35 -1.35
N TYR A 151 4.96 9.40 -2.00
CA TYR A 151 5.32 10.77 -1.64
C TYR A 151 4.94 11.05 -0.18
N THR A 152 3.70 10.75 0.19
CA THR A 152 3.21 10.89 1.57
C THR A 152 4.02 10.02 2.54
N ASN A 153 4.27 8.76 2.17
CA ASN A 153 5.05 7.86 3.00
C ASN A 153 6.47 8.40 3.26
N HIS A 154 7.14 8.93 2.22
CA HIS A 154 8.47 9.51 2.35
C HIS A 154 8.49 10.66 3.35
N GLU A 155 7.63 11.66 3.15
CA GLU A 155 7.63 12.88 3.98
C GLU A 155 7.34 12.54 5.45
N VAL A 156 6.35 11.68 5.71
CA VAL A 156 5.99 11.28 7.07
C VAL A 156 7.09 10.44 7.72
N ALA A 157 7.60 9.41 7.03
CA ALA A 157 8.65 8.55 7.58
C ALA A 157 9.92 9.33 7.88
N LYS A 158 10.34 10.19 6.95
CA LYS A 158 11.53 11.03 7.10
C LYS A 158 11.40 11.98 8.28
N GLU A 159 10.27 12.68 8.40
CA GLU A 159 10.03 13.61 9.51
C GLU A 159 10.06 12.90 10.87
N ILE A 160 9.48 11.71 10.97
CA ILE A 160 9.49 10.93 12.22
C ILE A 160 10.91 10.46 12.56
N LEU A 161 11.65 9.91 11.59
CA LEU A 161 13.05 9.49 11.82
C LEU A 161 13.92 10.67 12.24
N ASP A 162 13.85 11.79 11.52
CA ASP A 162 14.62 13.00 11.82
C ASP A 162 14.31 13.56 13.23
N ARG A 163 13.11 13.30 13.78
CA ARG A 163 12.74 13.65 15.16
C ARG A 163 13.23 12.65 16.20
N LEU A 164 13.23 11.35 15.89
CA LEU A 164 13.58 10.27 16.83
C LEU A 164 15.09 10.00 16.92
N ASP A 165 15.84 10.39 15.89
CA ASP A 165 17.30 10.25 15.82
C ASP A 165 18.06 11.42 16.44
N LYS A 166 17.37 12.52 16.74
CA LYS A 166 17.84 13.56 17.65
C LYS A 166 18.01 13.02 19.07
#